data_AF-A0A6J4RPM4-F1
#
_entry.id   AF-A0A6J4RPM4-F1
#
_cell.length_a   1.000
_cell.length_b   1.000
_cell.length_c   1.000
_cell.angle_alpha   90.00
_cell.angle_beta   90.00
_cell.angle_gamma   90.00
#
_symmetry.space_group_name_H-M   'P 1'
#
loop_
_entity.id
_entity.type
_entity.pdbx_description
1 polymer ?
#
loop_
_entity_poly.entity_id
_entity_poly.type
_entity_poly.pdbx_seq_one_letter_code
_entity_poly.pdbx_strand_id
1 'polypeptide(L)' 'MLIVDLASGGFDGVALVEGLRAGGELVSTRTLGVYSHVDAETKTRADAAGFDLVVPRSRLAREGAALVDRLGAPQ' A
#
# COMPACT_ATOMS: atom_id res chain seq x y z
N MET A 1 -3.42 -10.36 -2.60
CA MET A 1 -3.27 -8.89 -2.54
C MET A 1 -3.33 -8.47 -1.08
N LEU A 2 -2.45 -7.56 -0.67
CA LEU A 2 -2.35 -7.01 0.68
C LEU A 2 -2.72 -5.52 0.66
N ILE A 3 -3.62 -5.09 1.54
CA ILE A 3 -3.97 -3.68 1.74
C ILE A 3 -3.46 -3.27 3.12
N VAL A 4 -2.69 -2.18 3.20
CA VAL A 4 -2.07 -1.70 4.44
C VAL A 4 -2.53 -0.28 4.73
N ASP A 5 -3.12 -0.07 5.91
CA ASP A 5 -3.43 1.27 6.42
C ASP A 5 -2.17 1.86 7.07
N LEU A 6 -1.55 2.81 6.37
CA LEU A 6 -0.37 3.56 6.79
C LEU A 6 -0.69 4.69 7.78
N ALA A 7 -1.97 4.92 8.06
CA ALA A 7 -2.42 5.90 9.06
C ALA A 7 -2.58 5.29 10.46
N SER A 8 -2.41 3.98 10.59
CA SER A 8 -2.51 3.27 11.85
C SER A 8 -1.33 3.63 12.76
N GLY A 9 -1.60 4.21 13.92
CA GLY A 9 -0.57 4.47 14.93
C GLY A 9 -0.09 3.22 15.68
N GLY A 10 -0.72 2.07 15.46
CA GLY A 10 -0.42 0.83 16.19
C GLY A 10 0.74 0.01 15.62
N PHE A 11 1.17 0.29 14.39
CA PHE A 11 2.28 -0.41 13.73
C PHE A 11 2.82 0.40 12.54
N ASP A 12 4.11 0.25 12.22
CA ASP A 12 4.69 0.84 11.00
C ASP A 12 4.37 -0.07 9.80
N GLY A 13 3.33 0.30 9.05
CA GLY A 13 2.92 -0.45 7.85
C GLY A 13 3.94 -0.44 6.72
N VAL A 14 4.84 0.55 6.68
CA VAL A 14 5.94 0.59 5.69
C VAL A 14 6.97 -0.48 6.06
N ALA A 15 7.42 -0.50 7.31
CA ALA A 15 8.38 -1.49 7.79
C ALA A 15 7.88 -2.93 7.64
N LEU A 16 6.57 -3.17 7.81
CA LEU A 16 5.95 -4.47 7.55
C LEU A 16 6.15 -4.92 6.09
N VAL A 17 5.86 -4.05 5.12
CA VAL A 17 5.99 -4.39 3.70
C VAL A 17 7.44 -4.56 3.29
N GLU A 18 8.35 -3.75 3.82
CA GLU A 18 9.80 -3.93 3.62
C GLU A 18 10.26 -5.31 4.10
N GLY A 19 9.85 -5.73 5.30
CA GLY A 19 10.20 -7.04 5.86
C GLY A 19 9.65 -8.19 5.01
N LEU A 20 8.37 -8.13 4.64
CA LEU A 20 7.74 -9.17 3.82
C LEU A 20 8.32 -9.24 2.40
N ARG A 21 8.75 -8.10 1.82
CA ARG A 21 9.47 -8.08 0.53
C ARG A 21 10.85 -8.68 0.67
N ALA A 22 11.60 -8.29 1.69
CA ALA A 22 12.94 -8.84 1.95
C ALA A 22 12.90 -10.36 2.20
N GLY A 23 11.84 -10.86 2.84
CA GLY A 23 11.59 -12.29 3.04
C GLY A 23 11.10 -13.06 1.80
N GLY A 24 10.78 -12.36 0.69
CA GLY A 24 10.26 -12.96 -0.53
C GLY A 24 8.78 -13.38 -0.47
N GLU A 25 8.06 -13.04 0.59
CA GLU A 25 6.66 -13.42 0.80
C GLU A 25 5.70 -12.63 -0.11
N LEU A 26 6.14 -11.48 -0.62
CA LEU A 26 5.36 -10.60 -1.49
C LEU A 26 5.59 -10.79 -2.99
N VAL A 27 6.37 -11.79 -3.42
CA VAL A 27 6.76 -11.97 -4.84
C VAL A 27 5.56 -12.04 -5.79
N SER A 28 4.46 -12.66 -5.38
CA SER A 28 3.20 -12.74 -6.17
C SER A 28 2.06 -11.91 -5.57
N THR A 29 2.32 -11.11 -4.55
CA THR A 29 1.28 -10.40 -3.80
C THR A 29 1.35 -8.91 -4.09
N ARG A 30 0.35 -8.41 -4.83
CA ARG A 30 0.12 -6.97 -5.02
C ARG A 30 -0.15 -6.26 -3.70
N THR A 31 0.43 -5.08 -3.52
CA THR A 31 0.39 -4.27 -2.30
C THR A 31 -0.26 -2.91 -2.54
N LEU A 32 -1.24 -2.56 -1.72
CA LEU A 32 -1.95 -1.27 -1.75
C LEU A 32 -1.80 -0.55 -0.41
N GLY A 33 -1.10 0.58 -0.40
CA GLY A 33 -0.94 1.45 0.76
C GLY A 33 -2.06 2.49 0.83
N VAL A 34 -2.62 2.70 2.01
CA VAL A 34 -3.72 3.64 2.25
C VAL A 34 -3.33 4.60 3.37
N TYR A 35 -3.44 5.91 3.17
CA TYR A 35 -3.05 6.90 4.18
C TYR A 35 -4.12 7.98 4.40
N SER A 36 -4.17 8.54 5.61
CA SER A 36 -5.07 9.64 5.97
C SER A 36 -4.37 10.98 5.73
N HIS A 37 -4.96 11.82 4.89
CA HIS A 37 -4.59 13.23 4.61
C HIS A 37 -3.09 13.60 4.74
N VAL A 38 -2.29 13.06 3.81
CA VAL A 38 -0.97 13.56 3.35
C VAL A 38 0.04 14.04 4.39
N ASP A 39 0.75 13.09 4.99
CA ASP A 39 2.20 13.24 5.14
C ASP A 39 2.86 12.86 3.82
N ALA A 40 3.40 13.84 3.09
CA ALA A 40 4.14 13.59 1.84
C ALA A 40 5.31 12.62 2.08
N GLU A 41 5.86 12.63 3.28
CA GLU A 41 6.90 11.70 3.74
C GLU A 41 6.40 10.25 3.79
N THR A 42 5.19 9.98 4.29
CA THR A 42 4.61 8.64 4.32
C THR A 42 4.44 8.06 2.92
N LYS A 43 4.01 8.89 1.96
CA LYS A 43 3.90 8.46 0.56
C LYS A 43 5.28 8.11 -0.02
N THR A 44 6.28 8.97 0.19
CA THR A 44 7.65 8.74 -0.29
C THR A 44 8.25 7.46 0.32
N ARG A 45 8.04 7.24 1.62
CA ARG A 45 8.45 6.01 2.30
C ARG A 45 7.76 4.77 1.76
N ALA A 46 6.45 4.83 1.51
CA ALA A 46 5.72 3.70 0.94
C ALA A 46 6.14 3.39 -0.50
N ASP A 47 6.45 4.41 -1.31
CA ASP A 47 6.99 4.21 -2.66
C ASP A 47 8.37 3.52 -2.59
N ALA A 48 9.25 3.99 -1.70
CA ALA A 48 10.57 3.40 -1.46
C ALA A 48 10.52 1.96 -0.94
N ALA A 49 9.52 1.61 -0.12
CA ALA A 49 9.27 0.25 0.35
C ALA A 49 8.73 -0.69 -0.75
N GLY A 50 8.45 -0.16 -1.94
CA GLY A 50 8.02 -0.93 -3.09
C GLY A 50 6.54 -1.31 -3.05
N PHE A 51 5.67 -0.45 -2.53
CA PHE A 51 4.22 -0.64 -2.71
C PHE A 51 3.84 -0.55 -4.19
N ASP A 52 2.93 -1.40 -4.66
CA ASP A 52 2.46 -1.34 -6.06
C ASP A 52 1.57 -0.11 -6.30
N LEU A 53 0.82 0.33 -5.29
CA LEU A 53 -0.03 1.51 -5.35
C LEU A 53 -0.20 2.11 -3.96
N VAL A 54 -0.19 3.44 -3.86
CA VAL A 54 -0.40 4.16 -2.59
C VAL A 54 -1.41 5.28 -2.82
N VAL A 55 -2.50 5.29 -2.03
CA VAL A 55 -3.62 6.22 -2.23
C VAL A 55 -4.15 6.81 -0.91
N PRO A 56 -4.74 8.01 -0.93
CA PRO A 56 -5.47 8.52 0.22
C PRO A 56 -6.68 7.64 0.57
N ARG A 57 -7.03 7.56 1.85
CA ARG A 57 -8.20 6.83 2.35
C ARG A 57 -9.51 7.27 1.71
N SER A 58 -9.66 8.57 1.42
CA SER A 58 -10.82 9.10 0.68
C SER A 58 -10.91 8.56 -0.74
N ARG A 59 -9.78 8.31 -1.40
CA ARG A 59 -9.74 7.73 -2.74
C ARG A 59 -10.11 6.26 -2.71
N LEU A 60 -9.60 5.51 -1.73
CA LEU A 60 -10.01 4.11 -1.52
C LEU A 60 -11.54 4.00 -1.31
N ALA A 61 -12.11 4.89 -0.49
CA ALA A 61 -13.55 4.89 -0.23
C ALA A 61 -14.40 5.16 -1.49
N ARG A 62 -13.87 5.94 -2.44
CA ARG A 62 -14.59 6.34 -3.67
C ARG A 62 -14.33 5.41 -4.86
N GLU A 63 -13.10 4.94 -5.00
CA GLU A 63 -12.59 4.26 -6.19
C GLU A 63 -12.09 2.84 -5.88
N GLY A 64 -12.32 2.32 -4.67
CA GLY A 64 -11.72 1.07 -4.19
C GLY A 64 -11.85 -0.11 -5.15
N ALA A 65 -13.03 -0.34 -5.71
CA ALA A 65 -13.25 -1.39 -6.70
C ALA A 65 -12.36 -1.22 -7.94
N ALA A 66 -12.26 -0.01 -8.49
CA ALA A 66 -11.43 0.29 -9.65
C ALA A 66 -9.92 0.19 -9.33
N LEU A 67 -9.51 0.53 -8.11
CA LEU A 67 -8.11 0.40 -7.66
C LEU A 67 -7.71 -1.08 -7.54
N VAL A 68 -8.59 -1.92 -7.01
CA VAL A 68 -8.38 -3.36 -6.92
C VAL A 68 -8.37 -4.01 -8.29
N ASP A 69 -9.29 -3.62 -9.18
CA ASP A 69 -9.34 -4.11 -10.56
C ASP A 69 -8.04 -3.81 -11.31
N ARG A 70 -7.55 -2.57 -11.20
CA ARG A 70 -6.26 -2.15 -11.79
C ARG A 70 -5.06 -2.96 -11.27
N LEU A 71 -5.08 -3.39 -10.02
CA LEU A 71 -4.01 -4.20 -9.42
C LEU A 71 -4.16 -5.69 -9.73
N GLY A 72 -5.39 -6.17 -9.90
CA GLY A 72 -5.73 -7.57 -10.18
C GLY A 72 -5.65 -7.95 -11.66
N ALA A 73 -5.65 -6.97 -12.57
CA ALA A 73 -5.47 -7.22 -13.99
C ALA A 73 -4.09 -7.87 -14.25
N PRO A 74 -4.02 -9.01 -14.96
CA PRO A 74 -2.75 -9.58 -15.38
C PRO A 74 -2.04 -8.60 -16.31
N GLN A 75 -0.76 -8.32 -16.04
CA GLN A 75 0.11 -7.56 -16.95
C GLN A 75 0.74 -8.48 -17.99
#